data_AF-M1CXH9-F1
#
_entry.id   AF-M1CXH9-F1
#
_cell.length_a   1.000
_cell.length_b   1.000
_cell.length_c   1.000
_cell.angle_alpha   90.00
_cell.angle_beta   90.00
_cell.angle_gamma   90.00
#
_symmetry.space_group_name_H-M   'P 1'
#
loop_
_entity.id
_entity.type
_entity.pdbx_description
1 polymer ?
#
loop_
_entity_poly.entity_id
_entity_poly.type
_entity_poly.pdbx_seq_one_letter_code
_entity_poly.pdbx_strand_id
1 'polypeptide(L)'
;MWFREYMVESSEDNISSASLPYGLLISRIIVNSLVDLSQFMPALIDATYDTRTFSSMGYVLINDKWYKKESVQQRADAPYPRPLASQLTQLLCFSKSRTLSSTDVGKLRLEVEGLKKEVIRSVNTILKEVNSIKSGVDSAYNKLAVTVHTSYSNFSKNVERTYNTFCRNVFNTLKYFLGDR
;
A
#
# COMPACT_ATOMS: atom_id res chain seq x y z
N MET A 1 6.47 18.89 -1.85
CA MET A 1 5.16 18.80 -1.16
C MET A 1 4.10 19.09 -2.21
N TRP A 2 3.98 18.17 -3.18
CA TRP A 2 3.39 18.45 -4.51
C TRP A 2 1.90 18.82 -4.46
N PHE A 3 1.18 18.30 -3.46
CA PHE A 3 -0.25 18.53 -3.30
C PHE A 3 -0.58 19.99 -2.96
N ARG A 4 0.28 20.68 -2.19
CA ARG A 4 0.05 22.09 -1.84
C ARG A 4 0.30 23.00 -3.04
N GLU A 5 1.33 22.71 -3.81
CA GLU A 5 1.67 23.44 -5.05
C GLU A 5 0.56 23.24 -6.09
N TYR A 6 0.11 22.00 -6.30
CA TYR A 6 -1.02 21.67 -7.19
C TYR A 6 -2.33 22.40 -6.80
N MET A 7 -2.60 22.50 -5.49
CA MET A 7 -3.81 23.18 -4.98
C MET A 7 -3.78 24.70 -5.12
N VAL A 8 -2.59 25.32 -5.10
CA VAL A 8 -2.43 26.76 -5.35
C VAL A 8 -2.53 27.03 -6.85
N GLU A 9 -1.84 26.24 -7.66
CA GLU A 9 -1.83 26.34 -9.12
C GLU A 9 -3.24 26.15 -9.72
N SER A 10 -4.02 25.20 -9.19
CA SER A 10 -5.41 24.96 -9.62
C SER A 10 -6.41 26.03 -9.16
N SER A 11 -6.05 26.89 -8.20
CA SER A 11 -6.95 27.97 -7.72
C SER A 11 -6.86 29.23 -8.57
N GLU A 12 -5.81 29.35 -9.37
CA GLU A 12 -5.56 30.44 -10.31
C GLU A 12 -6.13 30.12 -11.72
N ASP A 13 -6.48 28.86 -11.98
CA ASP A 13 -7.11 28.42 -13.22
C ASP A 13 -8.59 28.84 -13.27
N ASN A 14 -8.90 29.84 -14.10
CA ASN A 14 -10.27 30.31 -14.40
C ASN A 14 -11.13 29.29 -15.17
N ILE A 15 -10.64 28.06 -15.36
CA ILE A 15 -11.32 27.01 -16.11
C ILE A 15 -12.05 26.10 -15.11
N SER A 16 -13.36 25.94 -15.30
CA SER A 16 -14.29 25.21 -14.43
C SER A 16 -13.89 23.76 -14.10
N SER A 17 -12.91 23.17 -14.80
CA SER A 17 -12.33 21.85 -14.55
C SER A 17 -11.56 21.75 -13.23
N ALA A 18 -11.08 22.85 -12.67
CA ALA A 18 -10.40 22.87 -11.38
C ALA A 18 -11.32 22.54 -10.20
N SER A 19 -12.65 22.62 -10.37
CA SER A 19 -13.63 22.38 -9.30
C SER A 19 -13.70 20.93 -8.81
N LEU A 20 -13.22 19.96 -9.59
CA LEU A 20 -13.41 18.54 -9.31
C LEU A 20 -12.45 18.00 -8.22
N PRO A 21 -11.13 18.26 -8.25
CA PRO A 21 -10.24 17.94 -7.14
C PRO A 21 -10.73 18.54 -5.81
N TYR A 22 -11.20 19.79 -5.83
CA TYR A 22 -11.76 20.45 -4.64
C TYR A 22 -13.07 19.79 -4.20
N GLY A 23 -13.98 19.48 -5.12
CA GLY A 23 -15.24 18.81 -4.84
C GLY A 23 -15.05 17.43 -4.21
N LEU A 24 -14.07 16.65 -4.69
CA LEU A 24 -13.73 15.34 -4.13
C LEU A 24 -13.09 15.45 -2.73
N LEU A 25 -12.20 16.43 -2.52
CA LEU A 25 -11.58 16.67 -1.21
C LEU A 25 -12.63 17.12 -0.18
N ILE A 26 -13.48 18.08 -0.54
CA ILE A 26 -14.56 18.59 0.30
C ILE A 26 -15.54 17.47 0.63
N SER A 27 -15.96 16.69 -0.37
CA SER A 27 -16.85 15.53 -0.17
C SER A 27 -16.25 14.53 0.82
N ARG A 28 -14.94 14.26 0.71
CA ARG A 28 -14.24 13.32 1.61
C ARG A 28 -14.08 13.87 3.03
N ILE A 29 -13.87 15.17 3.19
CA ILE A 29 -13.85 15.83 4.51
C ILE A 29 -15.23 15.68 5.15
N ILE A 30 -16.30 16.05 4.43
CA ILE A 30 -17.68 15.98 4.90
C ILE A 30 -18.06 14.55 5.35
N VAL A 31 -17.75 13.54 4.53
CA VAL A 31 -18.03 12.12 4.85
C VAL A 31 -17.28 11.68 6.11
N ASN A 32 -16.03 12.11 6.30
CA ASN A 32 -15.23 11.71 7.45
C ASN A 32 -15.49 12.54 8.71
N SER A 33 -16.00 13.77 8.57
CA SER A 33 -16.25 14.68 9.70
C SER A 33 -17.65 14.57 10.29
N LEU A 34 -18.48 13.61 9.83
CA LEU A 34 -19.87 13.40 10.27
C LEU A 34 -20.70 14.69 10.26
N VAL A 35 -20.44 15.59 9.30
CA VAL A 35 -21.20 16.83 9.18
C VAL A 35 -22.57 16.49 8.61
N ASP A 36 -23.62 16.78 9.38
CA ASP A 36 -24.99 16.60 8.92
C ASP A 36 -25.32 17.59 7.79
N LEU A 37 -25.45 17.05 6.59
CA LEU A 37 -25.84 17.79 5.39
C LEU A 37 -27.33 17.72 5.09
N SER A 38 -28.16 17.18 5.99
CA SER A 38 -29.62 17.03 5.78
C SER A 38 -30.32 18.35 5.41
N GLN A 39 -29.76 19.48 5.86
CA GLN A 39 -30.23 20.83 5.58
C GLN A 39 -29.86 21.36 4.18
N PHE A 40 -28.99 20.68 3.42
CA PHE A 40 -28.61 21.06 2.06
C PHE A 40 -29.27 20.13 1.05
N MET A 41 -30.06 20.68 0.13
CA MET A 41 -30.59 19.90 -1.00
C MET A 41 -29.44 19.51 -1.94
N PRO A 42 -29.25 18.21 -2.25
CA PRO A 42 -28.27 17.80 -3.24
C PRO A 42 -28.60 18.43 -4.59
N ALA A 43 -27.68 19.23 -5.13
CA ALA A 43 -27.76 19.69 -6.51
C ALA A 43 -27.21 18.57 -7.40
N LEU A 44 -28.05 18.06 -8.32
CA LEU A 44 -27.58 17.13 -9.35
C LEU A 44 -26.70 17.90 -10.34
N ILE A 45 -25.40 17.64 -10.30
CA ILE A 45 -24.48 18.16 -11.31
C ILE A 45 -24.47 17.17 -12.47
N ASP A 46 -25.31 17.42 -13.47
CA ASP A 46 -25.29 16.69 -14.74
C ASP A 46 -24.22 17.32 -15.65
N ALA A 47 -22.96 17.00 -15.34
CA ALA A 47 -21.84 17.34 -16.21
C ALA A 47 -21.51 16.13 -17.08
N THR A 48 -21.56 16.32 -18.41
CA THR A 48 -21.11 15.31 -19.36
C THR A 48 -19.58 15.31 -19.35
N TYR A 49 -18.99 14.52 -18.46
CA TYR A 49 -17.55 14.37 -18.39
C TYR A 49 -17.03 13.70 -19.67
N ASP A 50 -16.00 14.27 -20.27
CA ASP A 50 -15.36 13.66 -21.42
C ASP A 50 -14.58 12.39 -21.00
N THR A 51 -14.39 11.48 -21.95
CA THR A 51 -13.64 10.24 -21.76
C THR A 51 -12.17 10.50 -21.37
N ARG A 52 -11.65 11.68 -21.72
CA ARG A 52 -10.29 12.13 -21.40
C ARG A 52 -10.12 12.35 -19.89
N THR A 53 -11.11 12.92 -19.23
CA THR A 53 -11.10 13.22 -17.78
C THR A 53 -11.13 11.93 -16.95
N PHE A 54 -11.94 10.95 -17.34
CA PHE A 54 -11.93 9.65 -16.65
C PHE A 54 -10.62 8.89 -16.84
N SER A 55 -10.03 8.99 -18.03
CA SER A 55 -8.74 8.37 -18.34
C SER A 55 -7.59 8.98 -17.51
N SER A 56 -7.60 10.30 -17.28
CA SER A 56 -6.57 10.97 -16.47
C SER A 56 -6.64 10.59 -14.98
N MET A 57 -7.80 10.15 -14.48
CA MET A 57 -7.99 9.64 -13.12
C MET A 57 -7.63 8.15 -12.97
N GLY A 58 -7.12 7.50 -14.02
CA GLY A 58 -6.73 6.10 -13.99
C GLY A 58 -7.91 5.12 -14.10
N TYR A 59 -9.04 5.56 -14.68
CA TYR A 59 -10.12 4.67 -15.07
C TYR A 59 -9.97 4.24 -16.54
N VAL A 60 -10.46 3.05 -16.85
CA VAL A 60 -10.47 2.46 -18.19
C VAL A 60 -11.91 2.05 -18.52
N LEU A 61 -12.37 2.40 -19.72
CA LEU A 61 -13.69 2.01 -20.21
C LEU A 61 -13.62 0.58 -20.78
N ILE A 62 -14.40 -0.35 -20.23
CA ILE A 62 -14.52 -1.74 -20.69
C ILE A 62 -16.01 -2.05 -20.76
N ASN A 63 -16.53 -2.45 -21.93
CA ASN A 63 -17.95 -2.77 -22.14
C ASN A 63 -18.90 -1.68 -21.61
N ASP A 64 -18.66 -0.42 -22.01
CA ASP A 64 -19.43 0.76 -21.59
C ASP A 64 -19.49 1.02 -20.07
N LYS A 65 -18.57 0.40 -19.30
CA LYS A 65 -18.42 0.63 -17.86
C LYS A 65 -16.99 1.04 -17.53
N TRP A 66 -16.84 2.02 -16.64
CA TRP A 66 -15.54 2.50 -16.18
C TRP A 66 -15.01 1.65 -15.02
N TYR A 67 -13.77 1.20 -15.13
CA TYR A 67 -13.07 0.41 -14.11
C TYR A 67 -11.78 1.10 -13.69
N LYS A 68 -11.44 1.07 -12.40
CA LYS A 68 -10.16 1.58 -11.92
C LYS A 68 -9.03 0.65 -12.38
N LYS A 69 -7.98 1.19 -13.00
CA LYS A 69 -6.87 0.43 -13.61
C LYS A 69 -6.20 -0.55 -12.63
N GLU A 70 -6.10 -0.18 -11.36
CA GLU A 70 -5.53 -1.02 -10.28
C GLU A 70 -6.33 -2.31 -10.04
N SER A 71 -7.65 -2.29 -10.25
CA SER A 71 -8.53 -3.43 -10.04
C SER A 71 -8.46 -4.46 -11.18
N VAL A 72 -7.98 -4.04 -12.36
CA VAL A 72 -7.81 -4.91 -13.53
C VAL A 72 -6.48 -5.66 -13.47
N GLN A 73 -5.42 -5.02 -12.97
CA GLN A 73 -4.08 -5.62 -12.86
C GLN A 73 -4.01 -6.76 -11.82
N GLN A 74 -4.77 -6.68 -10.73
CA GLN A 74 -4.82 -7.72 -9.69
C GLN A 74 -5.36 -9.07 -10.18
N ARG A 75 -6.02 -9.13 -11.34
CA ARG A 75 -6.50 -10.39 -11.94
C ARG A 75 -5.51 -11.02 -12.93
N ALA A 76 -4.51 -10.28 -13.40
CA ALA A 76 -3.56 -10.76 -14.40
C ALA A 76 -2.31 -11.41 -13.79
N ASP A 77 -1.92 -10.99 -12.57
CA ASP A 77 -0.60 -11.31 -12.01
C ASP A 77 -0.63 -12.33 -10.86
N ALA A 78 -1.49 -13.35 -10.91
CA ALA A 78 -1.37 -14.50 -10.00
C ALA A 78 -0.32 -15.50 -10.54
N PRO A 79 0.89 -15.61 -9.97
CA PRO A 79 1.91 -16.53 -10.44
C PRO A 79 1.61 -17.93 -9.89
N TYR A 80 1.40 -18.90 -10.76
CA TYR A 80 1.31 -20.31 -10.37
C TYR A 80 2.63 -20.75 -9.69
N PRO A 81 2.58 -21.37 -8.49
CA PRO A 81 3.76 -21.99 -7.90
C PRO A 81 4.08 -23.28 -8.65
N ARG A 82 5.27 -23.39 -9.24
CA ARG A 82 5.76 -24.66 -9.79
C ARG A 82 5.95 -25.66 -8.65
N PRO A 83 5.40 -26.89 -8.73
CA PRO A 83 5.56 -27.88 -7.67
C PRO A 83 6.97 -28.47 -7.66
N LEU A 84 7.61 -28.42 -6.50
CA LEU A 84 8.81 -29.18 -6.11
C LEU A 84 8.73 -30.71 -6.40
N ALA A 85 7.54 -31.22 -6.74
CA ALA A 85 7.29 -32.61 -7.13
C ALA A 85 8.12 -33.07 -8.35
N SER A 86 8.43 -32.17 -9.29
CA SER A 86 9.19 -32.52 -10.51
C SER A 86 10.61 -33.01 -10.21
N GLN A 87 11.29 -32.45 -9.21
CA GLN A 87 12.67 -32.82 -8.89
C GLN A 87 12.76 -34.12 -8.11
N LEU A 88 11.78 -34.41 -7.24
CA LEU A 88 11.73 -35.66 -6.47
C LEU A 88 11.40 -36.87 -7.35
N THR A 89 10.63 -36.67 -8.43
CA THR A 89 10.22 -37.76 -9.33
C THR A 89 11.38 -38.30 -10.17
N GLN A 90 12.32 -37.43 -10.59
CA GLN A 90 13.52 -37.85 -11.33
C GLN A 90 14.47 -38.70 -10.47
N LEU A 91 14.55 -38.41 -9.17
CA LEU A 91 15.41 -39.13 -8.22
C LEU A 91 14.86 -40.53 -7.91
N LEU A 92 13.54 -40.69 -7.87
CA LEU A 92 12.87 -41.99 -7.69
C LEU A 92 12.96 -42.92 -8.91
N CYS A 93 13.08 -42.38 -10.12
CA CYS A 93 13.25 -43.19 -11.33
C CYS A 93 14.65 -43.82 -11.46
N PHE A 94 15.67 -43.25 -10.82
CA PHE A 94 17.05 -43.74 -10.92
C PHE A 94 17.31 -45.03 -10.12
N SER A 95 16.50 -45.32 -9.10
CA SER A 95 16.69 -46.49 -8.21
C SER A 95 15.98 -47.77 -8.70
N LYS A 96 15.16 -47.69 -9.76
CA LYS A 96 14.30 -48.81 -10.20
C LYS A 96 14.99 -49.81 -11.15
N SER A 97 16.25 -49.59 -11.56
CA SER A 97 16.85 -50.30 -12.70
C SER A 97 18.14 -51.08 -12.44
N ARG A 98 18.54 -51.36 -11.18
CA ARG A 98 19.83 -52.04 -10.94
C ARG A 98 19.75 -53.02 -9.76
N THR A 99 19.81 -54.32 -10.04
CA THR A 99 20.13 -55.36 -9.06
C THR A 99 21.59 -55.17 -8.64
N LEU A 100 21.80 -54.51 -7.51
CA LEU A 100 23.11 -54.20 -6.96
C LEU A 100 23.62 -55.37 -6.08
N SER A 101 24.90 -55.69 -6.21
CA SER A 101 25.62 -56.59 -5.31
C SER A 101 25.62 -56.01 -3.87
N SER A 102 25.67 -56.86 -2.84
CA SER A 102 25.68 -56.48 -1.42
C SER A 102 26.68 -55.35 -1.08
N THR A 103 27.84 -55.36 -1.74
CA THR A 103 28.90 -54.33 -1.58
C THR A 103 28.49 -52.96 -2.11
N ASP A 104 27.75 -52.90 -3.22
CA ASP A 104 27.30 -51.64 -3.83
C ASP A 104 26.17 -50.99 -3.00
N VAL A 105 25.30 -51.80 -2.39
CA VAL A 105 24.25 -51.32 -1.49
C VAL A 105 24.85 -50.68 -0.22
N GLY A 106 25.94 -51.27 0.31
CA GLY A 106 26.67 -50.70 1.45
C GLY A 106 27.29 -49.33 1.15
N LYS A 107 27.88 -49.17 -0.04
CA LYS A 107 28.45 -47.89 -0.49
C LYS A 107 27.38 -46.82 -0.71
N LEU A 108 26.29 -47.20 -1.37
CA LEU A 108 25.12 -46.32 -1.55
C LEU A 108 24.57 -45.84 -0.20
N ARG A 109 24.51 -46.73 0.80
CA ARG A 109 24.02 -46.38 2.15
C ARG A 109 24.90 -45.33 2.83
N LEU A 110 26.22 -45.43 2.69
CA LEU A 110 27.15 -44.44 3.23
C LEU A 110 27.02 -43.08 2.51
N GLU A 111 26.87 -43.09 1.18
CA GLU A 111 26.64 -41.87 0.41
C GLU A 111 25.31 -41.19 0.79
N VAL A 112 24.24 -41.97 0.99
CA VAL A 112 22.94 -41.46 1.47
C VAL A 112 23.03 -40.86 2.86
N GLU A 113 23.74 -41.49 3.80
CA GLU A 113 23.94 -40.92 5.14
C GLU A 113 24.83 -39.66 5.12
N GLY A 114 25.82 -39.62 4.22
CA GLY A 114 26.61 -38.42 3.95
C GLY A 114 25.74 -37.27 3.44
N LEU A 115 24.92 -37.54 2.43
CA LEU A 115 23.97 -36.57 1.88
C LEU A 115 22.96 -36.10 2.93
N LYS A 116 22.45 -37.00 3.76
CA LYS A 116 21.53 -36.66 4.85
C LYS A 116 22.14 -35.67 5.84
N LYS A 117 23.39 -35.90 6.26
CA LYS A 117 24.12 -34.97 7.15
C LYS A 117 24.29 -33.60 6.51
N GLU A 118 24.64 -33.58 5.22
CA GLU A 118 24.84 -32.36 4.44
C GLU A 118 23.54 -31.56 4.27
N VAL A 119 22.42 -32.24 4.01
CA VAL A 119 21.09 -31.65 3.96
C VAL A 119 20.71 -31.05 5.32
N ILE A 120 20.90 -31.79 6.42
CA ILE A 120 20.59 -31.30 7.78
C ILE A 120 21.42 -30.05 8.09
N ARG A 121 22.70 -30.05 7.74
CA ARG A 121 23.59 -28.89 7.93
C ARG A 121 23.08 -27.68 7.14
N SER A 122 22.74 -27.87 5.87
CA SER A 122 22.23 -26.81 5.01
C SER A 122 20.91 -26.23 5.52
N VAL A 123 19.97 -27.09 5.93
CA VAL A 123 18.69 -26.68 6.52
C VAL A 123 18.90 -25.88 7.81
N ASN A 124 19.84 -26.30 8.68
CA ASN A 124 20.15 -25.58 9.90
C ASN A 124 20.75 -24.18 9.64
N THR A 125 21.58 -24.04 8.61
CA THR A 125 22.10 -22.72 8.20
C THR A 125 20.97 -21.82 7.73
N ILE A 126 20.11 -22.32 6.82
CA ILE A 126 18.96 -21.58 6.31
C ILE A 126 18.03 -21.16 7.46
N LEU A 127 17.77 -22.06 8.42
CA LEU A 127 16.91 -21.75 9.57
C LEU A 127 17.47 -20.59 10.41
N LYS A 128 18.79 -20.53 10.59
CA LYS A 128 19.45 -19.41 11.30
C LYS A 128 19.29 -18.10 10.55
N GLU A 129 19.52 -18.11 9.23
CA GLU A 129 19.36 -16.93 8.39
C GLU A 129 17.91 -16.43 8.39
N VAL A 130 16.93 -17.34 8.26
CA VAL A 130 15.50 -17.02 8.33
C VAL A 130 15.13 -16.38 9.67
N ASN A 131 15.63 -16.91 10.79
CA ASN A 131 15.38 -16.34 12.12
C ASN A 131 16.01 -14.94 12.27
N SER A 132 17.21 -14.73 11.72
CA SER A 132 17.86 -13.41 11.71
C SER A 132 17.11 -12.40 10.85
N ILE A 133 16.59 -12.83 9.69
CA ILE A 133 15.77 -11.97 8.83
C ILE A 133 14.49 -11.58 9.55
N LYS A 134 13.81 -12.56 10.18
CA LYS A 134 12.57 -12.31 10.92
C LYS A 134 12.77 -11.28 12.03
N SER A 135 13.81 -11.43 12.86
CA SER A 135 14.10 -10.47 13.93
C SER A 135 14.46 -9.08 13.38
N GLY A 136 15.18 -9.02 12.26
CA GLY A 136 15.48 -7.77 11.56
C GLY A 136 14.22 -7.06 11.05
N VAL A 137 13.29 -7.81 10.46
CA VAL A 137 12.00 -7.29 9.96
C VAL A 137 11.14 -6.76 11.10
N ASP A 138 11.00 -7.52 12.19
CA ASP A 138 10.22 -7.09 13.37
C ASP A 138 10.79 -5.80 13.98
N SER A 139 12.12 -5.69 14.07
CA SER A 139 12.81 -4.49 14.52
C SER A 139 12.56 -3.28 13.60
N ALA A 140 12.69 -3.48 12.28
CA ALA A 140 12.46 -2.44 11.29
C ALA A 140 11.00 -1.94 11.32
N TYR A 141 10.04 -2.86 11.43
CA TYR A 141 8.61 -2.54 11.53
C TYR A 141 8.31 -1.70 12.78
N ASN A 142 8.82 -2.11 13.93
CA ASN A 142 8.64 -1.37 15.19
C ASN A 142 9.25 0.03 15.10
N LYS A 143 10.45 0.16 14.53
CA LYS A 143 11.10 1.46 14.34
C LYS A 143 10.27 2.36 13.41
N LEU A 144 9.75 1.82 12.32
CA LEU A 144 8.90 2.56 11.39
C LEU A 144 7.60 3.01 12.08
N ALA A 145 6.93 2.12 12.81
CA ALA A 145 5.70 2.43 13.54
C ALA A 145 5.90 3.56 14.54
N VAL A 146 6.97 3.50 15.35
CA VAL A 146 7.34 4.56 16.30
C VAL A 146 7.62 5.88 15.58
N THR A 147 8.35 5.83 14.47
CA THR A 147 8.69 7.03 13.70
C THR A 147 7.44 7.69 13.12
N VAL A 148 6.58 6.91 12.46
CA VAL A 148 5.32 7.40 11.88
C VAL A 148 4.42 7.99 12.96
N HIS A 149 4.25 7.30 14.09
CA HIS A 149 3.43 7.77 15.20
C HIS A 149 3.95 9.10 15.77
N THR A 150 5.27 9.21 15.95
CA THR A 150 5.91 10.42 16.45
C THR A 150 5.75 11.59 15.47
N SER A 151 5.99 11.35 14.18
CA SER A 151 5.81 12.35 13.13
C SER A 151 4.37 12.84 13.08
N TYR A 152 3.39 11.94 13.15
CA TYR A 152 1.98 12.30 13.15
C TYR A 152 1.58 13.11 14.40
N SER A 153 2.04 12.69 15.59
CA SER A 153 1.81 13.42 16.83
C SER A 153 2.36 14.85 16.78
N ASN A 154 3.58 15.01 16.26
CA ASN A 154 4.20 16.32 16.11
C ASN A 154 3.46 17.20 15.09
N PHE A 155 3.08 16.62 13.95
CA PHE A 155 2.30 17.31 12.93
C PHE A 155 0.95 17.79 13.49
N SER A 156 0.22 16.91 14.18
CA SER A 156 -1.08 17.23 14.81
C SER A 156 -0.95 18.40 15.78
N LYS A 157 0.05 18.36 16.68
CA LYS A 157 0.30 19.45 17.64
C LYS A 157 0.64 20.76 16.94
N ASN A 158 1.37 20.69 15.83
CA ASN A 158 1.71 21.89 15.06
C ASN A 158 0.48 22.50 14.41
N VAL A 159 -0.35 21.68 13.76
CA VAL A 159 -1.63 22.11 13.15
C VAL A 159 -2.53 22.75 14.20
N GLU A 160 -2.70 22.11 15.36
CA GLU A 160 -3.52 22.65 16.46
C GLU A 160 -3.00 24.01 16.94
N ARG A 161 -1.68 24.14 17.15
CA ARG A 161 -1.06 25.41 17.55
C ARG A 161 -1.28 26.49 16.49
N THR A 162 -1.08 26.17 15.21
CA THR A 162 -1.27 27.11 14.10
C THR A 162 -2.73 27.57 14.03
N TYR A 163 -3.68 26.63 14.13
CA TYR A 163 -5.10 26.92 14.12
C TYR A 163 -5.51 27.83 15.29
N ASN A 164 -5.10 27.48 16.52
CA ASN A 164 -5.38 28.30 17.70
C ASN A 164 -4.80 29.71 17.59
N THR A 165 -3.60 29.84 17.01
CA THR A 165 -2.97 31.14 16.75
C THR A 165 -3.77 31.96 15.73
N PHE A 166 -4.20 31.33 14.64
CA PHE A 166 -5.03 31.96 13.62
C PHE A 166 -6.36 32.46 14.22
N CYS A 167 -7.10 31.60 14.92
CA CYS A 167 -8.37 31.97 15.55
C CYS A 167 -8.20 33.12 16.54
N ARG A 168 -7.13 33.10 17.35
CA ARG A 168 -6.84 34.20 18.29
C ARG A 168 -6.59 35.52 17.56
N ASN A 169 -5.84 35.49 16.46
CA ASN A 169 -5.58 36.70 15.66
C ASN A 169 -6.87 37.25 15.06
N VAL A 170 -7.70 36.39 14.46
CA VAL A 170 -9.01 36.77 13.93
C VAL A 170 -9.88 37.40 15.01
N PHE A 171 -9.95 36.78 16.19
CA PHE A 171 -10.75 37.29 17.30
C PHE A 171 -10.25 38.65 17.81
N ASN A 172 -8.93 38.85 17.91
CA ASN A 172 -8.35 40.13 18.29
C ASN A 172 -8.65 41.21 17.26
N THR A 173 -8.56 40.89 15.96
CA THR A 173 -8.92 41.81 14.88
C THR A 173 -10.39 42.19 14.94
N LEU A 174 -11.30 41.22 15.13
CA LEU A 174 -12.73 41.49 15.29
C LEU A 174 -13.01 42.36 16.50
N LYS A 175 -12.36 42.10 17.65
CA LYS A 175 -12.47 42.95 18.83
C LYS A 175 -12.02 44.37 18.59
N TYR A 176 -10.95 44.59 17.82
CA TYR A 176 -10.51 45.93 17.47
C TYR A 176 -11.57 46.69 16.66
N PHE A 177 -12.21 46.04 15.68
CA PHE A 177 -13.23 46.68 14.85
C PHE A 177 -14.61 46.82 15.53
N LEU A 178 -14.96 45.89 16.42
CA LEU A 178 -16.28 45.84 17.06
C LEU A 178 -16.28 46.40 18.49
N GLY A 179 -15.11 46.53 19.11
CA GLY A 179 -14.90 46.92 20.49
C GLY A 179 -14.42 48.36 20.65
N ASP A 180 -15.04 49.30 19.94
CA ASP A 180 -15.13 50.68 20.39
C ASP A 180 -16.50 51.26 20.02
N ARG A 181 -17.46 51.02 20.92
CA ARG A 181 -18.62 51.87 21.21
C ARG A 181 -19.10 51.61 22.63
#